data_AF-A0A7X6U431-F1
#
_entry.id   AF-A0A7X6U431-F1
#
_cell.length_a   1.000
_cell.length_b   1.000
_cell.length_c   1.000
_cell.angle_alpha   90.00
_cell.angle_beta   90.00
_cell.angle_gamma   90.00
#
_symmetry.space_group_name_H-M   'P 1'
#
loop_
_entity.id
_entity.type
_entity.pdbx_description
1 polymer ?
#
loop_
_entity_poly.entity_id
_entity_poly.type
_entity_poly.pdbx_seq_one_letter_code
_entity_poly.pdbx_strand_id
1 'polypeptide(L)' 'MINISLPDGSIRQFDQPVTVHDVAASIGSGLAKAAIAGKVS' A
#
# COMPACT_ATOMS: atom_id res chain seq x y z
N MET A 1 -8.51 10.32 7.19
CA MET A 1 -8.43 9.49 5.97
C MET A 1 -7.17 9.83 5.22
N ILE A 2 -6.30 8.84 5.04
CA ILE A 2 -5.11 8.90 4.20
C ILE A 2 -5.46 8.20 2.89
N ASN A 3 -5.32 8.92 1.78
CA ASN A 3 -5.52 8.37 0.44
C ASN A 3 -4.15 8.01 -0.15
N ILE A 4 -3.95 6.75 -0.50
CA ILE A 4 -2.73 6.25 -1.14
C ILE A 4 -3.05 5.91 -2.58
N SER A 5 -2.44 6.64 -3.52
CA SER A 5 -2.49 6.34 -4.94
C SER A 5 -1.39 5.36 -5.32
N LEU A 6 -1.77 4.30 -6.00
CA LEU A 6 -0.86 3.29 -6.51
C LEU A 6 -0.50 3.56 -7.99
N PRO A 7 0.63 3.03 -8.49
CA PRO A 7 1.06 3.27 -9.87
C PRO A 7 0.11 2.73 -10.96
N ASP A 8 -0.80 1.84 -10.58
CA ASP A 8 -1.85 1.29 -11.43
C ASP A 8 -3.07 2.23 -11.56
N GLY A 9 -3.06 3.38 -10.87
CA GLY A 9 -4.16 4.34 -10.82
C GLY A 9 -5.19 4.04 -9.73
N SER A 10 -5.05 2.93 -9.01
CA SER A 10 -5.93 2.58 -7.89
C SER A 10 -5.69 3.51 -6.71
N ILE A 11 -6.76 3.89 -6.00
CA ILE A 11 -6.69 4.67 -4.77
C ILE A 11 -7.18 3.80 -3.61
N ARG A 12 -6.41 3.76 -2.53
CA ARG A 12 -6.76 3.06 -1.30
C ARG A 12 -6.90 4.05 -0.16
N GLN A 13 -7.95 3.88 0.63
CA GLN A 13 -8.24 4.70 1.81
C GLN A 13 -7.89 3.95 3.08
N PHE A 14 -7.20 4.65 3.97
CA PHE A 14 -6.84 4.15 5.29
C PHE A 14 -7.19 5.19 6.35
N ASP A 15 -7.75 4.74 7.47
CA ASP A 15 -8.20 5.62 8.55
C ASP A 15 -7.11 5.97 9.56
N GLN A 16 -6.01 5.21 9.54
CA GLN A 16 -4.87 5.35 10.42
C GLN A 16 -3.56 5.42 9.60
N PRO A 17 -2.46 5.91 10.18
CA PRO A 17 -1.14 5.79 9.58
C PRO A 17 -0.84 4.33 9.24
N VAL A 18 -0.38 4.08 8.02
CA VAL A 18 -0.07 2.76 7.51
C VAL A 18 1.35 2.70 6.98
N THR A 19 1.96 1.53 7.07
CA THR A 19 3.26 1.26 6.49
C THR A 19 3.13 0.80 5.04
N VAL A 20 4.24 0.80 4.30
CA VAL A 20 4.28 0.20 2.95
C VAL A 20 3.83 -1.26 2.96
N HIS A 21 4.21 -2.01 4.01
CA HIS A 21 3.81 -3.40 4.15
C HIS A 21 2.29 -3.55 4.31
N ASP A 22 1.66 -2.67 5.09
CA ASP A 22 0.19 -2.68 5.27
C ASP A 22 -0.54 -2.38 3.96
N VAL A 23 0.01 -1.47 3.15
CA VAL A 23 -0.53 -1.19 1.82
C VAL A 23 -0.41 -2.42 0.92
N ALA A 24 0.75 -3.09 0.91
CA ALA A 24 0.96 -4.33 0.16
C ALA A 24 0.04 -5.46 0.63
N ALA A 25 -0.15 -5.62 1.94
CA ALA A 25 -1.07 -6.57 2.54
C ALA A 25 -2.53 -6.32 2.16
N SER A 26 -2.94 -5.05 2.04
CA SER A 26 -4.28 -4.70 1.58
C SER A 26 -4.55 -5.07 0.11
N ILE A 27 -3.49 -5.21 -0.70
CA ILE A 27 -3.58 -5.65 -2.10
C ILE A 27 -3.63 -7.17 -2.17
N GLY A 28 -2.78 -7.86 -1.41
CA GLY A 28 -2.83 -9.30 -1.27
C GLY A 28 -1.61 -9.87 -0.54
N SER A 29 -1.78 -11.03 0.09
CA SER A 29 -0.74 -11.71 0.86
C SER A 29 0.51 -12.04 0.03
N GLY A 30 0.34 -12.36 -1.26
CA GLY A 30 1.45 -12.60 -2.19
C GLY A 30 2.32 -11.36 -2.40
N LEU A 31 1.70 -10.18 -2.59
CA LEU A 31 2.43 -8.93 -2.76
C LEU A 31 3.09 -8.50 -1.44
N ALA A 32 2.40 -8.65 -0.31
CA ALA A 32 2.97 -8.36 1.01
C ALA A 32 4.24 -9.17 1.29
N LYS A 33 4.25 -10.44 0.87
CA LYS A 33 5.41 -11.32 0.99
C LYS A 33 6.55 -10.94 0.05
N ALA A 34 6.23 -10.45 -1.15
CA ALA A 34 7.22 -10.04 -2.15
C ALA A 34 7.73 -8.60 -1.94
N ALA A 35 7.00 -7.77 -1.18
CA ALA A 35 7.32 -6.37 -0.96
C ALA A 35 8.52 -6.22 -0.01
N ILE A 36 9.64 -5.74 -0.55
CA ILE A 36 10.88 -5.47 0.21
C ILE A 36 10.92 -4.00 0.67
N ALA A 37 10.45 -3.08 -0.17
CA ALA A 37 10.40 -1.65 0.10
C ALA A 37 9.28 -0.98 -0.72
N GLY A 38 8.98 0.28 -0.43
CA GLY A 38 8.04 1.10 -1.18
C GLY A 38 8.71 2.38 -1.66
N LYS A 39 8.41 2.77 -2.89
CA LYS A 39 8.81 4.08 -3.42
C LYS A 39 7.68 5.07 -3.14
N VAL A 40 8.00 6.16 -2.46
CA VAL A 40 7.12 7.31 -2.27
C VAL A 40 7.70 8.45 -3.10
N SER A 41 6.90 9.00 -4.01
CA SER A 41 7.28 10.08 -4.93
C SER A 41 6.13 11.03 -5.16
#